data_AF-A0A7C3U2G6-F1
#
_entry.id   AF-A0A7C3U2G6-F1
#
_cell.length_a   1.000
_cell.length_b   1.000
_cell.length_c   1.000
_cell.angle_alpha   90.00
_cell.angle_beta   90.00
_cell.angle_gamma   90.00
#
_symmetry.space_group_name_H-M   'P 1'
#
loop_
_entity.id
_entity.type
_entity.pdbx_description
1 polymer ?
#
loop_
_entity_poly.entity_id
_entity_poly.type
_entity_poly.pdbx_seq_one_letter_code
_entity_poly.pdbx_strand_id
1 'polypeptide(L)'
;MAKAEIHSGICGFKTTVETTMDGDLCIVHIDSECKAIRRLAEHLTQVDPLREFTYRGEGPQTFELAARYCSHAACPVPVGIIKAVEIEAGLALPADVSIKLSR
;
A
#
# COMPACT_ATOMS: atom_id res chain seq x y z
N MET A 1 7.91 11.05 -6.86
CA MET A 1 6.47 10.86 -6.61
C MET A 1 5.92 9.74 -7.47
N ALA A 2 5.73 8.57 -6.87
CA ALA A 2 5.02 7.44 -7.44
C ALA A 2 3.56 7.47 -6.97
N LYS A 3 2.67 7.01 -7.86
CA LYS A 3 1.23 6.98 -7.62
C LYS A 3 0.67 5.61 -7.98
N ALA A 4 -0.19 5.07 -7.13
CA ALA A 4 -0.96 3.85 -7.39
C ALA A 4 -2.47 4.14 -7.31
N GLU A 5 -3.20 3.71 -8.34
CA GLU A 5 -4.66 3.73 -8.36
C GLU A 5 -5.17 2.29 -8.25
N ILE A 6 -5.82 1.98 -7.13
CA ILE A 6 -6.11 0.61 -6.73
C ILE A 6 -7.62 0.37 -6.75
N HIS A 7 -8.05 -0.59 -7.57
CA HIS A 7 -9.43 -1.04 -7.66
C HIS A 7 -9.60 -2.32 -6.81
N SER A 8 -10.37 -2.24 -5.73
CA SER A 8 -10.45 -3.30 -4.71
C SER A 8 -11.34 -4.51 -5.08
N GLY A 9 -11.60 -4.73 -6.36
CA GLY A 9 -12.44 -5.82 -6.85
C GLY A 9 -13.91 -5.66 -6.49
N ILE A 10 -14.57 -6.74 -6.05
CA ILE A 10 -16.03 -6.83 -5.90
C ILE A 10 -16.62 -5.86 -4.86
N CYS A 11 -15.84 -5.40 -3.87
CA CYS A 11 -16.33 -4.40 -2.93
C CYS A 11 -16.48 -3.00 -3.55
N GLY A 12 -15.91 -2.79 -4.75
CA GLY A 12 -16.08 -1.58 -5.56
C GLY A 12 -15.28 -0.36 -5.11
N PHE A 13 -14.71 -0.37 -3.90
CA PHE A 13 -13.97 0.77 -3.36
C PHE A 13 -12.66 1.03 -4.12
N LYS A 14 -12.40 2.31 -4.36
CA LYS A 14 -11.17 2.83 -4.93
C LYS A 14 -10.26 3.41 -3.86
N THR A 15 -8.96 3.27 -4.09
CA THR A 15 -7.92 3.87 -3.25
C THR A 15 -6.85 4.47 -4.15
N THR A 16 -6.44 5.69 -3.85
CA THR A 16 -5.28 6.35 -4.45
C THR A 16 -4.18 6.43 -3.40
N VAL A 17 -2.97 6.01 -3.78
CA VAL A 17 -1.77 6.12 -2.93
C VAL A 17 -0.76 6.98 -3.65
N GLU A 18 -0.23 7.98 -2.97
CA GLU A 18 0.84 8.85 -3.44
C GLU A 18 2.01 8.76 -2.46
N THR A 19 3.22 8.65 -3.00
CA THR A 19 4.43 8.43 -2.20
C THR A 19 5.52 9.41 -2.60
N THR A 20 6.32 9.87 -1.65
CA THR A 20 7.47 10.75 -1.90
C THR A 20 8.60 10.46 -0.91
N MET A 21 9.83 10.31 -1.40
CA MET A 21 11.00 10.18 -0.52
C MET A 21 11.28 11.49 0.24
N ASP A 22 11.55 11.37 1.54
CA ASP A 22 12.06 12.42 2.42
C ASP A 22 13.27 11.86 3.20
N GLY A 23 14.47 12.13 2.66
CA GLY A 23 15.70 11.48 3.11
C GLY A 23 15.63 9.96 2.92
N ASP A 24 15.79 9.22 4.01
CA ASP A 24 15.75 7.75 4.02
C ASP A 24 14.34 7.18 4.23
N LEU A 25 13.35 8.03 4.53
CA LEU A 25 11.96 7.63 4.76
C LEU A 25 11.10 7.95 3.52
N CYS A 26 10.01 7.20 3.37
CA CYS A 26 9.00 7.43 2.34
C CYS A 26 7.71 7.95 2.98
N ILE A 27 7.28 9.14 2.61
CA ILE A 27 5.99 9.71 3.01
C ILE A 27 4.90 9.04 2.17
N VAL A 28 3.82 8.60 2.82
CA VAL A 28 2.72 7.88 2.20
C VAL A 28 1.42 8.62 2.45
N HIS A 29 0.74 9.03 1.37
CA HIS A 29 -0.59 9.62 1.41
C HIS A 29 -1.60 8.66 0.79
N ILE A 30 -2.66 8.32 1.52
CA ILE A 30 -3.67 7.34 1.10
C ILE A 30 -5.05 7.98 1.17
N ASP A 31 -5.69 8.11 0.01
CA ASP A 31 -7.10 8.49 -0.09
C ASP A 31 -7.94 7.28 -0.51
N SER A 32 -9.03 7.01 0.21
CA SER A 32 -9.78 5.77 0.03
C SER A 32 -11.25 5.91 0.39
N GLU A 33 -12.10 5.30 -0.44
CA GLU A 33 -13.53 5.17 -0.18
C GLU A 33 -13.83 4.12 0.91
N CYS A 34 -12.90 3.18 1.16
CA CYS A 34 -13.06 2.15 2.18
C CYS A 34 -12.73 2.67 3.58
N LYS A 35 -13.68 2.58 4.53
CA LYS A 35 -13.49 2.97 5.94
C LYS A 35 -12.34 2.24 6.64
N ALA A 36 -12.12 0.96 6.33
CA ALA A 36 -11.03 0.19 6.93
C ALA A 36 -9.65 0.73 6.51
N ILE A 37 -9.49 1.02 5.21
CA ILE A 37 -8.27 1.59 4.65
C ILE A 37 -8.05 3.03 5.15
N ARG A 38 -9.11 3.82 5.34
CA ARG A 38 -8.99 5.16 5.94
C ARG A 38 -8.38 5.12 7.35
N ARG A 39 -8.80 4.16 8.19
CA ARG A 39 -8.18 3.96 9.52
C ARG A 39 -6.73 3.52 9.44
N LEU A 40 -6.38 2.69 8.46
CA LEU A 40 -4.99 2.33 8.18
C LEU A 40 -4.18 3.58 7.79
N ALA A 41 -4.72 4.43 6.91
CA ALA A 41 -4.09 5.65 6.43
C ALA A 41 -3.78 6.66 7.55
N GLU A 42 -4.62 6.73 8.58
CA GLU A 42 -4.38 7.55 9.78
C GLU A 42 -3.09 7.17 10.53
N HIS A 43 -2.59 5.94 10.35
CA HIS A 43 -1.44 5.38 11.07
C HIS A 43 -0.22 5.10 10.17
N LEU A 44 -0.38 5.07 8.85
CA LEU A 44 0.67 4.78 7.87
C LEU A 44 1.03 6.04 7.06
N THR A 45 1.57 7.04 7.74
CA THR A 45 1.90 8.34 7.12
C THR A 45 3.34 8.40 6.59
N GLN A 46 4.23 7.57 7.13
CA GLN A 46 5.62 7.46 6.73
C GLN A 46 6.12 6.03 6.98
N VAL A 47 7.04 5.55 6.16
CA VAL A 47 7.61 4.21 6.25
C VAL A 47 9.10 4.20 5.91
N ASP A 48 9.82 3.19 6.41
CA ASP A 48 11.12 2.81 5.87
C ASP A 48 10.89 1.92 4.63
N PRO A 49 11.30 2.36 3.43
CA PRO A 49 11.08 1.60 2.20
C PRO A 49 11.80 0.24 2.19
N LEU A 50 12.95 0.11 2.85
CA LEU A 50 13.68 -1.15 2.93
C LEU A 50 12.94 -2.16 3.82
N ARG A 51 12.29 -1.67 4.88
CA ARG A 51 11.39 -2.48 5.72
C ARG A 51 10.17 -2.92 4.92
N GLU A 52 9.54 -2.03 4.16
CA GLU A 52 8.34 -2.36 3.37
C GLU A 52 8.59 -3.42 2.29
N PHE A 53 9.79 -3.44 1.71
CA PHE A 53 10.17 -4.38 0.66
C PHE A 53 10.41 -5.82 1.15
N THR A 54 10.65 -6.04 2.45
CA THR A 54 11.13 -7.33 2.96
C THR A 54 10.32 -7.89 4.13
N TYR A 55 10.27 -9.22 4.23
CA TYR A 55 9.74 -9.92 5.42
C TYR A 55 10.81 -10.19 6.48
N ARG A 56 12.03 -9.68 6.32
CA ARG A 56 13.07 -9.75 7.35
C ARG A 56 12.74 -8.80 8.50
N GLY A 57 13.24 -9.12 9.70
CA GLY A 57 12.98 -8.32 10.89
C GLY A 57 11.50 -8.31 11.26
N GLU A 58 10.93 -7.13 11.49
CA GLU A 58 9.52 -6.93 11.83
C GLU A 58 8.57 -7.05 10.62
N GLY A 59 9.12 -7.11 9.39
CA GLY A 59 8.36 -7.12 8.16
C GLY A 59 7.65 -5.79 7.82
N PRO A 60 6.84 -5.75 6.75
CA PRO A 60 6.21 -4.51 6.27
C PRO A 60 5.18 -3.98 7.28
N GLN A 61 5.35 -2.73 7.70
CA GLN A 61 4.40 -2.03 8.57
C GLN A 61 3.02 -1.93 7.91
N THR A 62 2.96 -1.80 6.58
CA THR A 62 1.70 -1.82 5.83
C THR A 62 0.88 -3.08 6.11
N PHE A 63 1.51 -4.26 6.13
CA PHE A 63 0.80 -5.51 6.39
C PHE A 63 0.43 -5.69 7.87
N GLU A 64 1.25 -5.20 8.80
CA GLU A 64 0.89 -5.17 10.22
C GLU A 64 -0.40 -4.36 10.46
N LEU A 65 -0.47 -3.14 9.91
CA LEU A 65 -1.66 -2.31 10.04
C LEU A 65 -2.84 -2.88 9.24
N ALA A 66 -2.59 -3.51 8.09
CA ALA A 66 -3.64 -4.21 7.35
C ALA A 66 -4.26 -5.34 8.19
N ALA A 67 -3.44 -6.16 8.87
CA ALA A 67 -3.93 -7.20 9.77
C ALA A 67 -4.78 -6.64 10.93
N ARG A 68 -4.50 -5.42 11.37
CA ARG A 68 -5.24 -4.73 12.44
C ARG A 68 -6.56 -4.12 11.96
N TYR A 69 -6.58 -3.47 10.80
CA TYR A 69 -7.71 -2.62 10.38
C TYR A 69 -8.56 -3.17 9.23
N CYS A 70 -8.00 -3.99 8.34
CA CYS A 70 -8.72 -4.52 7.18
C CYS A 70 -9.77 -5.55 7.60
N SER A 71 -10.93 -5.49 6.96
CA SER A 71 -12.04 -6.42 7.22
C SER A 71 -11.87 -7.78 6.53
N HIS A 72 -10.99 -7.88 5.53
CA HIS A 72 -10.68 -9.13 4.85
C HIS A 72 -9.20 -9.19 4.46
N ALA A 73 -8.63 -10.39 4.52
CA ALA A 73 -7.18 -10.61 4.36
C ALA A 73 -6.68 -10.30 2.94
N ALA A 74 -7.50 -10.55 1.92
CA ALA A 74 -7.10 -10.47 0.51
C ALA A 74 -7.39 -9.11 -0.16
N CYS A 75 -7.45 -8.02 0.60
CA CYS A 75 -7.57 -6.69 0.00
C CYS A 75 -6.31 -6.39 -0.84
N PRO A 76 -6.43 -5.92 -2.10
CA PRO A 76 -5.25 -5.60 -2.90
C PRO A 76 -4.58 -4.28 -2.46
N VAL A 77 -5.26 -3.45 -1.65
CA VAL A 77 -4.77 -2.13 -1.25
C VAL A 77 -3.44 -2.18 -0.49
N PRO A 78 -3.25 -3.01 0.56
CA PRO A 78 -1.95 -3.16 1.22
C PRO A 78 -0.79 -3.49 0.28
N VAL A 79 -0.99 -4.37 -0.71
CA VAL A 79 0.04 -4.69 -1.70
C VAL A 79 0.31 -3.49 -2.60
N GLY A 80 -0.72 -2.76 -3.03
CA GLY A 80 -0.57 -1.57 -3.86
C GLY A 80 0.16 -0.42 -3.16
N ILE A 81 -0.02 -0.27 -1.84
CA ILE A 81 0.75 0.68 -1.02
C ILE A 81 2.24 0.34 -1.07
N ILE A 82 2.61 -0.92 -0.78
CA ILE A 82 4.01 -1.37 -0.82
C ILE A 82 4.60 -1.16 -2.23
N LYS A 83 3.85 -1.49 -3.28
CA LYS A 83 4.29 -1.28 -4.68
C LYS A 83 4.58 0.19 -4.99
N ALA A 84 3.77 1.12 -4.48
CA ALA A 84 4.04 2.55 -4.64
C ALA A 84 5.33 2.96 -3.93
N VAL A 85 5.55 2.47 -2.70
CA VAL A 85 6.77 2.72 -1.91
C VAL A 85 8.00 2.15 -2.62
N GLU A 86 7.94 0.93 -3.15
CA GLU A 86 9.03 0.30 -3.90
C GLU A 86 9.44 1.12 -5.12
N ILE A 87 8.46 1.65 -5.87
CA ILE A 87 8.72 2.50 -7.04
C ILE A 87 9.33 3.83 -6.61
N GLU A 88 8.77 4.47 -5.58
CA GLU A 88 9.25 5.78 -5.11
C GLU A 88 10.69 5.71 -4.57
N ALA A 89 11.04 4.62 -3.89
CA ALA A 89 12.38 4.39 -3.37
C ALA A 89 13.38 3.87 -4.42
N GLY A 90 12.97 3.71 -5.68
CA GLY A 90 13.82 3.18 -6.76
C GLY A 90 14.17 1.69 -6.62
N LEU A 91 13.42 0.95 -5.81
CA LEU A 91 13.58 -0.51 -5.62
C LEU A 91 12.89 -1.32 -6.72
N ALA A 92 11.90 -0.73 -7.40
CA ALA A 92 11.18 -1.33 -8.51
C ALA A 92 10.92 -0.32 -9.63
N LEU A 93 10.80 -0.81 -10.86
CA LEU A 93 10.31 -0.01 -12.00
C LEU A 93 8.77 -0.03 -12.03
N PRO A 94 8.11 1.04 -12.51
CA PRO A 94 6.65 1.07 -12.65
C PRO A 94 6.15 0.03 -13.65
N ALA A 95 5.22 -0.82 -13.21
CA ALA A 95 4.47 -1.75 -14.05
C ALA A 95 3.13 -2.11 -13.40
N ASP A 96 2.08 -2.19 -14.22
CA ASP A 96 0.74 -2.52 -13.74
C ASP A 96 0.64 -3.97 -13.24
N VAL A 97 -0.03 -4.16 -12.10
CA VAL A 97 -0.31 -5.48 -11.52
C VAL A 97 -1.81 -5.74 -11.63
N SER A 98 -2.19 -6.94 -12.07
CA SER A 98 -3.61 -7.31 -12.22
C SER A 98 -3.93 -8.69 -11.64
N ILE A 99 -5.15 -8.83 -11.13
CA ILE A 99 -5.72 -10.10 -10.67
C ILE A 99 -6.93 -10.41 -11.54
N LYS A 100 -6.90 -11.51 -12.30
CA LYS A 100 -8.03 -12.00 -13.09
C LYS A 100 -8.71 -13.14 -12.35
N LEU A 101 -10.00 -13.01 -12.11
CA LEU A 101 -10.78 -13.98 -11.33
C LEU A 101 -11.80 -14.67 -12.23
N SER A 102 -12.00 -15.96 -12.00
CA SER A 102 -13.03 -16.80 -12.62
C SER A 102 -13.60 -17.75 -11.56
N ARG A 103 -14.75 -18.36 -11.84
CA ARG A 103 -15.38 -19.36 -10.98
C ARG A 103 -14.77 -20.75 -11.20
#